data_AF-A0A8H7X6J5-F1
#
_entry.id   AF-A0A8H7X6J5-F1
#
_cell.length_a   1.000
_cell.length_b   1.000
_cell.length_c   1.000
_cell.angle_alpha   90.00
_cell.angle_beta   90.00
_cell.angle_gamma   90.00
#
_symmetry.space_group_name_H-M   'P 1'
#
loop_
_entity.id
_entity.type
_entity.pdbx_description
1 polymer ?
#
loop_
_entity_poly.entity_id
_entity_poly.type
_entity_poly.pdbx_seq_one_letter_code
_entity_poly.pdbx_strand_id
1 'polypeptide(L)'
;MESMGPAYNTLKKQLETLVLANNILHYHNVVDAYGHVSLRHPEKPDVFIMSGDKAPALVSSQSDLIPYHVLDASPVDPNSKKGYQERFIHSEIYKRFPHIHSVVHSHSDAVLPYTMSGVPMKPTFHIAGFLGTHVPTFDLTPLYKPGQQQDMLVNSQPFGASLASKFSAEDSASQDHTVVLMTSHGFTAI
;
A
#
# COMPACT_ATOMS: atom_id res chain seq x y z
N MET A 1 22.15 26.83 16.51
CA MET A 1 21.11 26.26 15.61
C MET A 1 21.79 26.00 14.29
N GLU A 2 22.28 24.77 14.08
CA GLU A 2 22.81 24.38 12.78
C GLU A 2 21.68 24.42 11.76
N SER A 3 21.87 25.19 10.68
CA SER A 3 20.92 25.25 9.58
C SER A 3 20.86 23.87 8.93
N MET A 4 19.75 23.17 9.07
CA MET A 4 19.56 21.88 8.43
C MET A 4 19.46 22.08 6.90
N GLY A 5 20.22 21.30 6.14
CA GLY A 5 20.37 21.46 4.70
C GLY A 5 19.08 21.21 3.90
N PRO A 6 19.10 21.48 2.58
CA PRO A 6 17.93 21.35 1.70
C PRO A 6 17.32 19.93 1.67
N ALA A 7 18.13 18.89 1.90
CA ALA A 7 17.70 17.49 2.02
C ALA A 7 16.74 17.27 3.22
N TYR A 8 17.10 17.78 4.41
CA TYR A 8 16.27 17.69 5.61
C TYR A 8 14.90 18.36 5.44
N ASN A 9 14.88 19.52 4.77
CA ASN A 9 13.63 20.23 4.47
C ASN A 9 12.73 19.45 3.50
N THR A 10 13.32 18.60 2.65
CA THR A 10 12.57 17.78 1.68
C THR A 10 11.93 16.58 2.35
N LEU A 11 12.67 15.84 3.19
CA LEU A 11 12.12 14.71 3.95
C LEU A 11 10.99 15.16 4.89
N LYS A 12 11.23 16.23 5.66
CA LYS A 12 10.22 16.78 6.58
C LYS A 12 8.90 17.08 5.86
N LYS A 13 8.97 17.74 4.70
CA LYS A 13 7.81 18.06 3.88
C LYS A 13 7.09 16.81 3.38
N GLN A 14 7.82 15.77 2.97
CA GLN A 14 7.20 14.52 2.52
C GLN A 14 6.49 13.77 3.65
N LEU A 15 7.04 13.79 4.88
CA LEU A 15 6.37 13.21 6.04
C LEU A 15 5.10 13.98 6.40
N GLU A 16 5.13 15.31 6.32
CA GLU A 16 3.92 16.14 6.48
C GLU A 16 2.89 15.84 5.39
N THR A 17 3.31 15.67 4.14
CA THR A 17 2.45 15.23 3.04
C THR A 17 1.85 13.84 3.30
N LEU A 18 2.60 12.90 3.85
CA LEU A 18 2.08 11.56 4.18
C LEU A 18 1.03 11.61 5.31
N VAL A 19 1.23 12.45 6.32
CA VAL A 19 0.21 12.73 7.35
C VAL A 19 -1.04 13.31 6.70
N LEU A 20 -0.89 14.29 5.81
CA LEU A 20 -2.01 14.90 5.11
C LEU A 20 -2.72 13.90 4.18
N ALA A 21 -1.97 13.00 3.51
CA ALA A 21 -2.53 11.99 2.63
C ALA A 21 -3.47 11.04 3.37
N ASN A 22 -3.12 10.59 4.58
CA ASN A 22 -4.01 9.79 5.42
C ASN A 22 -5.34 10.51 5.68
N ASN A 23 -5.28 11.80 6.04
CA ASN A 23 -6.46 12.60 6.35
C ASN A 23 -7.32 12.89 5.11
N ILE A 24 -6.70 13.24 3.97
CA ILE A 24 -7.40 13.52 2.71
C ILE A 24 -8.09 12.25 2.18
N LEU A 25 -7.37 11.12 2.15
CA LEU A 25 -7.93 9.87 1.66
C LEU A 25 -9.12 9.43 2.53
N HIS A 26 -9.03 9.59 3.86
CA HIS A 26 -10.15 9.31 4.74
C HIS A 26 -11.32 10.27 4.54
N TYR A 27 -11.05 11.59 4.49
CA TYR A 27 -12.08 12.62 4.31
C TYR A 27 -12.90 12.41 3.04
N HIS A 28 -12.27 11.91 1.97
CA HIS A 28 -12.94 11.60 0.71
C HIS A 28 -13.49 10.16 0.61
N ASN A 29 -13.51 9.39 1.71
CA ASN A 29 -13.94 7.99 1.74
C ASN A 29 -13.19 7.09 0.73
N VAL A 30 -11.94 7.44 0.45
CA VAL A 30 -11.02 6.61 -0.35
C VAL A 30 -10.38 5.54 0.53
N VAL A 31 -10.12 5.83 1.80
CA VAL A 31 -9.75 4.81 2.80
C VAL A 31 -10.67 4.92 4.00
N ASP A 32 -10.92 3.80 4.66
CA ASP A 32 -11.72 3.71 5.88
C ASP A 32 -10.80 3.77 7.13
N ALA A 33 -11.19 3.12 8.23
CA ALA A 33 -10.37 3.04 9.44
C ALA A 33 -9.20 2.04 9.33
N TYR A 34 -9.20 1.17 8.32
CA TYR A 34 -8.26 0.05 8.17
C TYR A 34 -7.36 0.19 6.94
N GLY A 35 -7.76 0.97 5.94
CA GLY A 35 -6.92 1.31 4.80
C GLY A 35 -5.68 2.11 5.20
N HIS A 36 -4.65 2.08 4.35
CA HIS A 36 -3.36 2.68 4.66
C HIS A 36 -2.57 3.11 3.42
N VAL A 37 -1.80 4.18 3.59
CA VAL A 37 -0.91 4.76 2.57
C VAL A 37 0.53 4.76 3.07
N SER A 38 1.47 4.48 2.18
CA SER A 38 2.90 4.56 2.47
C SER A 38 3.66 5.35 1.42
N LEU A 39 4.87 5.78 1.79
CA LEU A 39 5.81 6.49 0.93
C LEU A 39 7.16 5.77 0.97
N ARG A 40 7.85 5.63 -0.16
CA ARG A 40 9.26 5.19 -0.18
C ARG A 40 10.13 6.33 0.33
N HIS A 41 11.03 6.05 1.28
CA HIS A 41 11.92 7.08 1.80
C HIS A 41 12.77 7.68 0.65
N PRO A 42 12.78 9.02 0.46
CA PRO A 42 13.36 9.68 -0.71
C PRO A 42 14.86 9.44 -0.86
N GLU A 43 15.57 9.37 0.26
CA GLU A 43 17.03 9.24 0.31
C GLU A 43 17.51 7.83 0.67
N LYS A 44 16.60 6.93 1.10
CA LYS A 44 16.90 5.58 1.58
C LYS A 44 15.95 4.61 0.90
N PRO A 45 16.20 4.23 -0.37
CA PRO A 45 15.23 3.48 -1.17
C PRO A 45 14.91 2.09 -0.60
N ASP A 46 15.74 1.57 0.31
CA ASP A 46 15.56 0.35 1.09
C ASP A 46 14.62 0.53 2.31
N VAL A 47 14.08 1.72 2.52
CA VAL A 47 13.14 2.08 3.59
C VAL A 47 11.84 2.63 3.01
N PHE A 48 10.71 2.25 3.58
CA PHE A 48 9.41 2.88 3.34
C PHE A 48 8.79 3.33 4.66
N ILE A 49 7.83 4.25 4.59
CA ILE A 49 7.24 4.92 5.76
C ILE A 49 5.73 4.88 5.64
N MET A 50 5.05 4.47 6.70
CA MET A 50 3.58 4.49 6.83
C MET A 50 3.17 4.80 8.27
N SER A 51 1.89 5.06 8.53
CA SER A 51 1.39 5.18 9.91
C SER A 51 1.52 3.87 10.67
N GLY A 52 1.60 3.96 12.01
CA GLY A 52 1.38 2.80 12.87
C GLY A 52 -0.07 2.29 12.81
N ASP A 53 -0.40 1.30 13.64
CA ASP A 53 -1.75 0.75 13.82
C ASP A 53 -2.71 1.81 14.39
N LYS A 54 -3.09 2.77 13.54
CA LYS A 54 -3.82 3.99 13.88
C LYS A 54 -4.64 4.41 12.66
N ALA A 55 -5.96 4.52 12.84
CA ALA A 55 -6.88 4.91 11.76
C ALA A 55 -6.40 6.17 11.02
N PRO A 56 -6.47 6.24 9.68
CA PRO A 56 -5.98 7.36 8.88
C PRO A 56 -6.47 8.74 9.35
N ALA A 57 -7.74 8.83 9.79
CA ALA A 57 -8.35 10.06 10.33
C ALA A 57 -7.67 10.63 11.58
N LEU A 58 -6.92 9.78 12.32
CA LEU A 58 -6.28 10.14 13.58
C LEU A 58 -4.78 10.37 13.41
N VAL A 59 -4.23 10.16 12.21
CA VAL A 59 -2.82 10.43 11.91
C VAL A 59 -2.61 11.95 11.90
N SER A 60 -1.80 12.43 12.83
CA SER A 60 -1.75 13.86 13.17
C SER A 60 -0.34 14.46 13.08
N SER A 61 0.70 13.64 13.18
CA SER A 61 2.07 14.13 13.20
C SER A 61 3.07 13.08 12.71
N GLN A 62 4.32 13.49 12.50
CA GLN A 62 5.39 12.58 12.10
C GLN A 62 5.67 11.48 13.13
N SER A 63 5.40 11.75 14.42
CA SER A 63 5.53 10.72 15.45
C SER A 63 4.50 9.60 15.27
N ASP A 64 3.45 9.79 14.46
CA ASP A 64 2.48 8.74 14.08
C ASP A 64 3.04 7.73 13.06
N LEU A 65 4.13 8.09 12.37
CA LEU A 65 4.72 7.33 11.28
C LEU A 65 5.81 6.37 11.77
N ILE A 66 5.99 5.27 11.04
CA ILE A 66 6.98 4.23 11.30
C ILE A 66 7.74 3.94 10.01
N PRO A 67 9.08 4.06 10.03
CA PRO A 67 9.92 3.56 8.94
C PRO A 67 10.09 2.04 9.03
N TYR A 68 10.02 1.37 7.89
CA TYR A 68 10.17 -0.08 7.73
C TYR A 68 11.20 -0.40 6.66
N HIS A 69 11.92 -1.51 6.82
CA HIS A 69 12.78 -2.05 5.78
C HIS A 69 11.93 -2.64 4.64
N VAL A 70 12.25 -2.28 3.39
CA VAL A 70 11.63 -2.86 2.18
C VAL A 70 11.91 -4.36 2.07
N LEU A 71 13.03 -4.84 2.64
CA LEU A 71 13.45 -6.24 2.55
C LEU A 71 12.47 -7.21 3.20
N ASP A 72 11.91 -6.86 4.36
CA ASP A 72 11.14 -7.80 5.19
C ASP A 72 9.98 -7.17 5.97
N ALA A 73 9.73 -5.87 5.76
CA ALA A 73 8.76 -5.07 6.51
C ALA A 73 9.01 -5.05 8.02
N SER A 74 10.22 -5.33 8.49
CA SER A 74 10.60 -5.09 9.89
C SER A 74 10.72 -3.57 10.14
N PRO A 75 10.31 -3.07 11.31
CA PRO A 75 10.49 -1.66 11.62
C PRO A 75 11.99 -1.34 11.75
N VAL A 76 12.39 -0.17 11.25
CA VAL A 76 13.79 0.30 11.36
C VAL A 76 14.19 0.52 12.81
N ASP A 77 13.25 0.98 13.66
CA ASP A 77 13.40 1.01 15.11
C ASP A 77 12.70 -0.23 15.72
N PRO A 78 13.45 -1.17 16.32
CA PRO A 78 12.88 -2.35 16.98
C PRO A 78 11.92 -2.01 18.14
N ASN A 79 12.04 -0.81 18.73
CA ASN A 79 11.17 -0.33 19.80
C ASN A 79 10.01 0.53 19.28
N SER A 80 9.80 0.58 17.96
CA SER A 80 8.67 1.28 17.38
C SER A 80 7.34 0.72 17.91
N LYS A 81 6.32 1.56 17.86
CA LYS A 81 4.95 1.14 18.15
C LYS A 81 4.46 0.07 17.17
N LYS A 82 3.35 -0.56 17.51
CA LYS A 82 2.69 -1.54 16.64
C LYS A 82 2.33 -0.93 15.28
N GLY A 83 2.70 -1.64 14.21
CA GLY A 83 2.36 -1.32 12.83
C GLY A 83 1.13 -2.08 12.32
N TYR A 84 0.66 -1.71 11.14
CA TYR A 84 -0.32 -2.49 10.39
C TYR A 84 0.20 -3.92 10.12
N GLN A 85 -0.73 -4.88 10.19
CA GLN A 85 -0.43 -6.27 9.86
C GLN A 85 -0.08 -6.42 8.38
N GLU A 86 -0.69 -5.60 7.53
CA GLU A 86 -0.61 -5.69 6.07
C GLU A 86 0.49 -4.81 5.44
N ARG A 87 1.44 -4.34 6.26
CA ARG A 87 2.65 -3.65 5.78
C ARG A 87 3.43 -4.43 4.71
N PHE A 88 3.24 -5.75 4.63
CA PHE A 88 3.82 -6.62 3.60
C PHE A 88 3.27 -6.34 2.20
N ILE A 89 2.05 -5.79 2.06
CA ILE A 89 1.55 -5.27 0.77
C ILE A 89 2.54 -4.23 0.23
N HIS A 90 2.92 -3.27 1.08
CA HIS A 90 3.79 -2.17 0.69
C HIS A 90 5.23 -2.63 0.47
N SER A 91 5.80 -3.40 1.39
CA SER A 91 7.20 -3.82 1.31
C SER A 91 7.48 -4.63 0.04
N GLU A 92 6.60 -5.58 -0.30
CA GLU A 92 6.82 -6.46 -1.44
C GLU A 92 6.57 -5.75 -2.78
N ILE A 93 5.65 -4.77 -2.84
CA ILE A 93 5.49 -3.89 -4.00
C ILE A 93 6.76 -3.03 -4.19
N TYR A 94 7.25 -2.40 -3.13
CA TYR A 94 8.47 -1.59 -3.21
C TYR A 94 9.71 -2.43 -3.55
N LYS A 95 9.77 -3.68 -3.08
CA LYS A 95 10.85 -4.60 -3.41
C LYS A 95 10.82 -4.99 -4.88
N ARG A 96 9.65 -5.28 -5.42
CA ARG A 96 9.47 -5.68 -6.83
C ARG A 96 9.68 -4.49 -7.78
N PHE A 97 9.23 -3.29 -7.41
CA PHE A 97 9.24 -2.12 -8.28
C PHE A 97 10.00 -0.93 -7.65
N PRO A 98 11.33 -0.83 -7.87
CA PRO A 98 12.16 0.24 -7.27
C PRO A 98 11.73 1.67 -7.63
N HIS A 99 11.04 1.86 -8.77
CA HIS A 99 10.56 3.14 -9.26
C HIS A 99 9.23 3.59 -8.64
N ILE A 100 8.55 2.73 -7.87
CA ILE A 100 7.31 3.08 -7.15
C ILE A 100 7.66 3.82 -5.87
N HIS A 101 6.97 4.94 -5.64
CA HIS A 101 7.23 5.87 -4.53
C HIS A 101 6.08 5.99 -3.52
N SER A 102 4.89 5.48 -3.85
CA SER A 102 3.73 5.49 -2.97
C SER A 102 2.90 4.23 -3.22
N VAL A 103 2.25 3.72 -2.18
CA VAL A 103 1.34 2.58 -2.27
C VAL A 103 0.14 2.86 -1.36
N VAL A 104 -1.07 2.65 -1.87
CA VAL A 104 -2.33 2.81 -1.14
C VAL A 104 -3.07 1.48 -1.14
N HIS A 105 -3.49 1.03 0.03
CA HIS A 105 -4.44 -0.06 0.19
C HIS A 105 -5.77 0.49 0.73
N SER A 106 -6.88 0.04 0.15
CA SER A 106 -8.19 0.59 0.41
C SER A 106 -9.30 -0.46 0.36
N HIS A 107 -10.33 -0.20 1.16
CA HIS A 107 -11.60 -0.91 1.20
C HIS A 107 -12.77 -0.02 0.75
N SER A 108 -12.56 0.88 -0.23
CA SER A 108 -13.63 1.79 -0.68
C SER A 108 -14.88 1.02 -1.16
N ASP A 109 -16.04 1.36 -0.58
CA ASP A 109 -17.34 0.72 -0.85
C ASP A 109 -17.72 0.72 -2.34
N ALA A 110 -17.29 1.74 -3.09
CA ALA A 110 -17.56 1.84 -4.52
C ALA A 110 -16.79 0.79 -5.35
N VAL A 111 -15.68 0.25 -4.83
CA VAL A 111 -14.81 -0.70 -5.50
C VAL A 111 -15.02 -2.14 -5.00
N LEU A 112 -15.34 -2.32 -3.72
CA LEU A 112 -15.49 -3.63 -3.08
C LEU A 112 -16.35 -4.65 -3.87
N PRO A 113 -17.51 -4.28 -4.46
CA PRO A 113 -18.31 -5.24 -5.23
C PRO A 113 -17.57 -5.87 -6.42
N TYR A 114 -16.60 -5.16 -7.03
CA TYR A 114 -15.80 -5.68 -8.14
C TYR A 114 -14.79 -6.75 -7.70
N THR A 115 -14.47 -6.82 -6.41
CA THR A 115 -13.52 -7.81 -5.88
C THR A 115 -14.10 -9.22 -5.82
N MET A 116 -15.43 -9.37 -5.84
CA MET A 116 -16.09 -10.67 -5.59
C MET A 116 -17.23 -11.00 -6.55
N SER A 117 -17.77 -10.03 -7.31
CA SER A 117 -18.92 -10.26 -8.18
C SER A 117 -18.63 -11.01 -9.48
N GLY A 118 -17.36 -11.14 -9.87
CA GLY A 118 -16.95 -11.65 -11.19
C GLY A 118 -17.18 -10.65 -12.34
N VAL A 119 -17.77 -9.49 -12.06
CA VAL A 119 -17.88 -8.40 -13.04
C VAL A 119 -16.55 -7.66 -13.10
N PRO A 120 -15.90 -7.55 -14.28
CA PRO A 120 -14.62 -6.87 -14.40
C PRO A 120 -14.76 -5.35 -14.19
N MET A 121 -13.86 -4.77 -13.40
CA MET A 121 -13.71 -3.31 -13.31
C MET A 121 -13.13 -2.77 -14.63
N LYS A 122 -13.79 -1.77 -15.21
CA LYS A 122 -13.42 -1.18 -16.50
C LYS A 122 -13.42 0.35 -16.43
N PRO A 123 -12.57 1.04 -17.19
CA PRO A 123 -12.65 2.48 -17.32
C PRO A 123 -13.91 2.87 -18.09
N THR A 124 -14.80 3.63 -17.45
CA THR A 124 -16.09 4.05 -18.05
C THR A 124 -16.10 5.52 -18.49
N PHE A 125 -15.05 6.27 -18.16
CA PHE A 125 -14.92 7.69 -18.49
C PHE A 125 -13.44 8.10 -18.54
N HIS A 126 -13.16 9.26 -19.14
CA HIS A 126 -11.80 9.71 -19.48
C HIS A 126 -10.81 9.76 -18.29
N ILE A 127 -11.24 10.12 -17.08
CA ILE A 127 -10.35 10.18 -15.90
C ILE A 127 -9.96 8.77 -15.43
N ALA A 128 -10.76 7.75 -15.71
CA ALA A 128 -10.46 6.36 -15.36
C ALA A 128 -9.43 5.70 -16.31
N GLY A 129 -8.90 6.41 -17.30
CA GLY A 129 -7.98 5.85 -18.31
C GLY A 129 -6.71 5.21 -17.71
N PHE A 130 -6.30 5.61 -16.51
CA PHE A 130 -5.16 5.02 -15.80
C PHE A 130 -5.34 3.53 -15.45
N LEU A 131 -6.58 3.03 -15.43
CA LEU A 131 -6.89 1.61 -15.21
C LEU A 131 -6.47 0.73 -16.39
N GLY A 132 -6.17 1.32 -17.55
CA GLY A 132 -5.83 0.57 -18.76
C GLY A 132 -6.99 -0.28 -19.28
N THR A 133 -6.67 -1.37 -19.99
CA THR A 133 -7.67 -2.27 -20.58
C THR A 133 -8.18 -3.34 -19.62
N HIS A 134 -7.45 -3.58 -18.52
CA HIS A 134 -7.71 -4.64 -17.57
C HIS A 134 -7.20 -4.28 -16.16
N VAL A 135 -8.06 -4.47 -15.17
CA VAL A 135 -7.69 -4.44 -13.75
C VAL A 135 -7.62 -5.88 -13.24
N PRO A 136 -6.43 -6.38 -12.86
CA PRO A 136 -6.25 -7.74 -12.37
C PRO A 136 -6.86 -7.93 -10.98
N THR A 137 -7.28 -9.17 -10.69
CA THR A 137 -7.73 -9.60 -9.37
C THR A 137 -6.76 -10.62 -8.78
N PHE A 138 -6.34 -10.38 -7.55
CA PHE A 138 -5.53 -11.25 -6.72
C PHE A 138 -6.44 -12.09 -5.81
N ASP A 139 -6.33 -13.41 -5.93
CA ASP A 139 -6.95 -14.36 -5.00
C ASP A 139 -5.86 -14.98 -4.11
N LEU A 140 -5.99 -14.76 -2.81
CA LEU A 140 -5.08 -15.25 -1.79
C LEU A 140 -5.38 -16.70 -1.38
N THR A 141 -6.59 -17.20 -1.63
CA THR A 141 -7.06 -18.52 -1.16
C THR A 141 -6.09 -19.67 -1.50
N PRO A 142 -5.51 -19.76 -2.72
CA PRO A 142 -4.60 -20.85 -3.07
C PRO A 142 -3.28 -20.87 -2.29
N LEU A 143 -2.94 -19.78 -1.59
CA LEU A 143 -1.68 -19.65 -0.86
C LEU A 143 -1.78 -20.14 0.59
N TYR A 144 -3.00 -20.36 1.10
CA TYR A 144 -3.20 -20.90 2.44
C TYR A 144 -2.77 -22.36 2.52
N LYS A 145 -2.09 -22.70 3.62
CA LYS A 145 -1.76 -24.08 3.99
C LYS A 145 -2.91 -24.70 4.80
N PRO A 146 -3.07 -26.03 4.76
CA PRO A 146 -4.05 -26.72 5.60
C PRO A 146 -3.90 -26.34 7.08
N GLY A 147 -5.03 -25.99 7.72
CA GLY A 147 -5.08 -25.59 9.13
C GLY A 147 -4.75 -24.11 9.41
N GLN A 148 -4.39 -23.31 8.41
CA GLN A 148 -4.28 -21.85 8.58
C GLN A 148 -5.66 -21.19 8.61
N GLN A 149 -5.80 -20.15 9.42
CA GLN A 149 -6.96 -19.27 9.39
C GLN A 149 -6.99 -18.55 8.03
N GLN A 150 -8.14 -18.61 7.36
CA GLN A 150 -8.35 -17.97 6.05
C GLN A 150 -9.07 -16.63 6.24
N ASP A 151 -8.33 -15.64 6.75
CA ASP A 151 -8.81 -14.28 7.08
C ASP A 151 -8.67 -13.27 5.94
N MET A 152 -8.16 -13.70 4.79
CA MET A 152 -7.84 -12.93 3.59
C MET A 152 -6.76 -11.85 3.75
N LEU A 153 -6.07 -11.79 4.90
CA LEU A 153 -5.07 -10.75 5.19
C LEU A 153 -3.73 -11.00 4.46
N VAL A 154 -3.15 -9.93 3.90
CA VAL A 154 -1.80 -9.97 3.31
C VAL A 154 -0.76 -9.63 4.39
N ASN A 155 -0.60 -10.55 5.34
CA ASN A 155 0.20 -10.35 6.56
C ASN A 155 1.56 -11.07 6.56
N SER A 156 2.07 -11.48 5.40
CA SER A 156 3.35 -12.15 5.27
C SER A 156 4.02 -11.84 3.93
N GLN A 157 5.36 -12.02 3.86
CA GLN A 157 6.12 -11.79 2.62
C GLN A 157 5.65 -12.65 1.45
N PRO A 158 5.36 -13.96 1.59
CA PRO A 158 4.87 -14.76 0.47
C PRO A 158 3.53 -14.25 -0.08
N PHE A 159 2.62 -13.81 0.79
CA PHE A 159 1.34 -13.23 0.35
C PHE A 159 1.54 -11.89 -0.34
N GLY A 160 2.36 -11.00 0.23
CA GLY A 160 2.68 -9.70 -0.35
C GLY A 160 3.39 -9.81 -1.70
N ALA A 161 4.33 -10.76 -1.84
CA ALA A 161 5.05 -11.00 -3.09
C ALA A 161 4.12 -11.53 -4.19
N SER A 162 3.16 -12.39 -3.82
CA SER A 162 2.14 -12.88 -4.75
C SER A 162 1.19 -11.77 -5.19
N LEU A 163 0.73 -10.91 -4.27
CA LEU A 163 -0.04 -9.71 -4.62
C LEU A 163 0.77 -8.78 -5.55
N ALA A 164 2.03 -8.47 -5.20
CA ALA A 164 2.90 -7.61 -5.98
C ALA A 164 3.10 -8.12 -7.42
N SER A 165 3.12 -9.45 -7.61
CA SER A 165 3.22 -10.05 -8.96
C SER A 165 2.06 -9.69 -9.89
N LYS A 166 0.88 -9.39 -9.34
CA LYS A 166 -0.32 -9.04 -10.12
C LYS A 166 -0.27 -7.63 -10.71
N PHE A 167 0.70 -6.81 -10.32
CA PHE A 167 0.94 -5.52 -10.98
C PHE A 167 1.71 -5.66 -12.31
N SER A 168 2.23 -6.86 -12.61
CA SER A 168 2.82 -7.20 -13.91
C SER A 168 1.83 -8.00 -14.75
N ALA A 169 1.89 -7.84 -16.07
CA ALA A 169 1.28 -8.78 -16.99
C ALA A 169 1.94 -10.17 -16.86
N GLU A 170 1.28 -11.19 -17.41
CA GLU A 170 1.86 -12.54 -17.47
C GLU A 170 3.21 -12.51 -18.19
N ASP A 171 4.21 -13.20 -17.62
CA ASP A 171 5.62 -13.22 -18.08
C ASP A 171 6.35 -11.86 -18.11
N SER A 172 5.77 -10.83 -17.51
CA SER A 172 6.37 -9.50 -17.43
C SER A 172 7.06 -9.26 -16.07
N ALA A 173 8.16 -8.52 -16.12
CA ALA A 173 8.83 -7.94 -14.95
C ALA A 173 8.53 -6.44 -14.79
N SER A 174 7.86 -5.80 -15.76
CA SER A 174 7.45 -4.39 -15.64
C SER A 174 6.21 -4.23 -14.75
N GLN A 175 5.99 -2.99 -14.35
CA GLN A 175 4.73 -2.56 -13.77
C GLN A 175 3.79 -2.24 -14.94
N ASP A 176 2.77 -3.08 -15.16
CA ASP A 176 1.83 -2.98 -16.29
C ASP A 176 0.43 -2.55 -15.83
N HIS A 177 0.13 -2.73 -14.55
CA HIS A 177 -1.13 -2.31 -13.92
C HIS A 177 -0.85 -1.33 -12.79
N THR A 178 -1.74 -0.36 -12.59
CA THR A 178 -1.65 0.63 -11.50
C THR A 178 -2.57 0.29 -10.33
N VAL A 179 -3.52 -0.62 -10.54
CA VAL A 179 -4.50 -1.08 -9.55
C VAL A 179 -4.63 -2.59 -9.63
N VAL A 180 -4.67 -3.24 -8.47
CA VAL A 180 -4.98 -4.67 -8.31
C VAL A 180 -6.13 -4.82 -7.32
N LEU A 181 -7.20 -5.52 -7.70
CA LEU A 181 -8.27 -5.92 -6.80
C LEU A 181 -7.85 -7.14 -5.98
N MET A 182 -8.37 -7.29 -4.77
CA MET A 182 -8.08 -8.39 -3.85
C MET A 182 -9.39 -9.07 -3.47
N THR A 183 -9.55 -10.34 -3.86
CA THR A 183 -10.82 -11.09 -3.72
C THR A 183 -11.36 -11.04 -2.30
N SER A 184 -12.61 -10.60 -2.12
CA SER A 184 -13.29 -10.51 -0.82
C SER A 184 -12.52 -9.70 0.23
N HIS A 185 -11.73 -8.72 -0.23
CA HIS A 185 -10.85 -7.93 0.63
C HIS A 185 -10.94 -6.44 0.28
N GLY A 186 -10.34 -6.01 -0.83
CA GLY A 186 -10.07 -4.60 -1.11
C GLY A 186 -9.36 -4.39 -2.43
N PHE A 187 -8.61 -3.30 -2.55
CA PHE A 187 -7.71 -3.07 -3.67
C PHE A 187 -6.41 -2.38 -3.24
N THR A 188 -5.39 -2.47 -4.07
CA THR A 188 -4.13 -1.75 -3.90
C THR A 188 -3.82 -0.95 -5.15
N ALA A 189 -3.36 0.29 -4.98
CA ALA A 189 -2.94 1.20 -6.05
C ALA A 189 -1.50 1.70 -5.82
N ILE A 190 -0.76 1.92 -6.91
CA ILE A 190 0.67 2.30 -6.91
C ILE A 190 0.96 3.48 -7.84
#